data_AF-A0A496YL22-F1
#
_entry.id   AF-A0A496YL22-F1
#
_cell.length_a   1.000
_cell.length_b   1.000
_cell.length_c   1.000
_cell.angle_alpha   90.00
_cell.angle_beta   90.00
_cell.angle_gamma   90.00
#
_symmetry.space_group_name_H-M   'P 1'
#
loop_
_entity.id
_entity.type
_entity.pdbx_description
1 polymer ?
#
loop_
_entity_poly.entity_id
_entity_poly.type
_entity_poly.pdbx_seq_one_letter_code
_entity_poly.pdbx_strand_id
1 'polypeptide(L)'
;MDQKKRSFEPGEFVALFTGQMGMVLSEEMYQAAIKALKQGHKPGRYFAPGCCQHPDYIIQVPVIFEDGTYDVMRAMNLKRPTNVPEEKKKKIESIISRNKLS
;
A
#
# COMPACT_ATOMS: atom_id res chain seq x y z
N MET A 1 -19.70 19.21 4.44
CA MET A 1 -18.27 18.82 4.52
C MET A 1 -18.17 17.40 3.98
N ASP A 2 -17.86 17.26 2.70
CA ASP A 2 -17.73 15.98 2.01
C ASP A 2 -16.59 15.17 2.62
N GLN A 3 -16.91 14.20 3.47
CA GLN A 3 -15.97 13.13 3.78
C GLN A 3 -15.70 12.41 2.46
N LYS A 4 -14.50 12.60 1.89
CA LYS A 4 -14.06 11.86 0.70
C LYS A 4 -14.23 10.38 1.01
N LYS A 5 -15.20 9.72 0.37
CA LYS A 5 -15.41 8.26 0.49
C LYS A 5 -14.11 7.60 0.07
N ARG A 6 -13.40 6.95 0.99
CA ARG A 6 -12.24 6.11 0.71
C ARG A 6 -12.62 4.65 0.85
N SER A 7 -12.04 3.79 0.03
CA SER A 7 -12.19 2.35 0.18
C SER A 7 -11.26 1.78 1.23
N PHE A 8 -10.14 2.44 1.50
CA PHE A 8 -9.17 2.09 2.54
C PHE A 8 -8.55 3.35 3.15
N GLU A 9 -8.19 3.28 4.43
CA GLU A 9 -7.52 4.37 5.13
C GLU A 9 -6.00 4.17 5.18
N PRO A 10 -5.20 5.25 5.16
CA PRO A 10 -3.76 5.17 5.46
C PRO A 10 -3.50 4.47 6.80
N GLY A 11 -2.49 3.60 6.83
CA GLY A 11 -2.17 2.76 7.98
C GLY A 11 -3.01 1.49 8.09
N GLU A 12 -4.05 1.31 7.28
CA GLU A 12 -4.85 0.09 7.26
C GLU A 12 -4.03 -1.08 6.69
N PHE A 13 -4.05 -2.23 7.36
CA PHE A 13 -3.45 -3.45 6.84
C PHE A 13 -4.34 -4.10 5.79
N VAL A 14 -3.72 -4.55 4.71
CA VAL A 14 -4.39 -5.21 3.59
C VAL A 14 -3.65 -6.49 3.21
N ALA A 15 -4.35 -7.39 2.55
CA ALA A 15 -3.80 -8.62 2.01
C ALA A 15 -4.08 -8.73 0.51
N LEU A 16 -3.10 -9.26 -0.23
CA LEU A 16 -3.33 -9.75 -1.58
C LEU A 16 -4.06 -11.09 -1.55
N PHE A 17 -4.66 -11.49 -2.67
CA PHE A 17 -5.21 -12.84 -2.84
C PHE A 17 -4.18 -13.96 -2.62
N THR A 18 -2.89 -13.67 -2.80
CA THR A 18 -1.78 -14.59 -2.55
C THR A 18 -1.47 -14.78 -1.06
N GLY A 19 -2.12 -14.03 -0.16
CA GLY A 19 -1.84 -14.03 1.28
C GLY A 19 -0.65 -13.15 1.69
N GLN A 20 -0.03 -12.45 0.73
CA GLN A 20 1.00 -11.45 1.03
C GLN A 20 0.36 -10.24 1.71
N MET A 21 0.98 -9.80 2.81
CA MET A 21 0.47 -8.71 3.63
C MET A 21 1.12 -7.38 3.24
N GLY A 22 0.35 -6.32 3.37
CA GLY A 22 0.81 -4.95 3.20
C GLY A 22 0.05 -3.95 4.06
N MET A 23 0.45 -2.70 3.96
CA MET A 23 -0.18 -1.58 4.65
C MET A 23 -0.39 -0.44 3.67
N VAL A 24 -1.56 0.20 3.76
CA VAL A 24 -1.90 1.37 2.95
C VAL A 24 -1.02 2.55 3.39
N LEU A 25 -0.36 3.17 2.43
CA LEU A 25 0.52 4.32 2.67
C LEU A 25 -0.31 5.61 2.70
N SER A 26 0.08 6.60 3.51
CA SER A 26 -0.39 7.97 3.29
C SER A 26 0.23 8.55 2.02
N GLU A 27 -0.24 9.72 1.58
CA GLU A 27 0.31 10.39 0.39
C GLU A 27 1.78 10.75 0.59
N GLU A 28 2.14 11.26 1.76
CA GLU A 28 3.52 11.60 2.14
C GLU A 28 4.41 10.35 2.17
N MET A 29 3.95 9.27 2.82
CA MET A 29 4.67 8.00 2.86
C MET A 29 4.84 7.38 1.47
N TYR A 30 3.83 7.52 0.60
CA TYR A 30 3.89 7.06 -0.78
C TYR A 30 4.94 7.83 -1.58
N GLN A 31 4.99 9.16 -1.47
CA GLN A 31 6.03 9.97 -2.10
C GLN A 31 7.43 9.63 -1.60
N ALA A 32 7.59 9.31 -0.32
CA ALA A 32 8.84 8.81 0.24
C ALA A 32 9.17 7.40 -0.30
N ALA A 33 8.19 6.51 -0.38
CA ALA A 33 8.36 5.14 -0.87
C ALA A 33 8.81 5.10 -2.34
N ILE A 34 8.26 5.95 -3.21
CA ILE A 34 8.69 6.06 -4.62
C ILE A 34 10.19 6.38 -4.73
N LYS A 35 10.74 7.15 -3.78
CA LYS A 35 12.15 7.57 -3.78
C LYS A 35 13.07 6.54 -3.14
N ALA A 36 12.57 5.79 -2.15
CA ALA A 36 13.39 4.91 -1.31
C ALA A 36 13.29 3.42 -1.67
N LEU A 37 12.18 2.99 -2.27
CA LEU A 37 11.86 1.58 -2.46
C LEU A 37 11.74 1.22 -3.93
N LYS A 38 11.92 -0.07 -4.22
CA LYS A 38 11.67 -0.62 -5.56
C LYS A 38 10.18 -0.97 -5.70
N GLN A 39 9.63 -0.68 -6.88
CA GLN A 39 8.29 -1.11 -7.22
C GLN A 39 8.25 -2.65 -7.41
N GLY A 40 7.29 -3.32 -6.77
CA GLY A 40 7.20 -4.79 -6.70
C GLY A 40 6.57 -5.45 -7.92
N HIS A 41 5.74 -4.71 -8.65
CA HIS A 41 4.99 -5.17 -9.81
C HIS A 41 3.98 -6.29 -9.51
N LYS A 42 3.29 -6.21 -8.36
CA LYS A 42 2.35 -7.25 -7.90
C LYS A 42 1.15 -7.47 -8.85
N PRO A 43 0.64 -8.70 -8.97
CA PRO A 43 -0.63 -8.97 -9.65
C PRO A 43 -1.76 -8.14 -9.05
N GLY A 44 -2.59 -7.54 -9.91
CA GLY A 44 -3.68 -6.67 -9.47
C GLY A 44 -3.28 -5.22 -9.16
N ARG A 45 -2.02 -4.84 -9.40
CA ARG A 45 -1.58 -3.45 -9.40
C ARG A 45 -2.39 -2.60 -10.38
N TYR A 46 -2.51 -1.32 -10.08
CA TYR A 46 -2.97 -0.34 -11.02
C TYR A 46 -1.86 -0.07 -12.04
N PHE A 47 -2.14 -0.34 -13.31
CA PHE A 47 -1.23 -0.11 -14.42
C PHE A 47 -1.92 0.84 -15.42
N ALA A 48 -1.43 2.08 -15.48
CA ALA A 48 -1.83 3.07 -16.46
C ALA A 48 -0.56 3.64 -17.10
N PRO A 49 -0.20 3.24 -18.34
CA PRO A 49 0.97 3.78 -19.02
C PRO A 49 0.78 5.28 -19.30
N GLY A 50 1.80 6.09 -18.99
CA GLY A 50 1.85 7.52 -19.36
C GLY A 50 1.09 8.51 -18.46
N CYS A 51 0.53 8.09 -17.33
CA CYS A 51 -0.20 8.99 -16.41
C CYS A 51 0.51 9.16 -15.07
N CYS A 52 0.51 10.38 -14.54
CA CYS A 52 0.91 10.69 -13.17
C CYS A 52 0.00 9.93 -12.20
N GLN A 53 0.55 8.97 -11.48
CA GLN A 53 -0.19 8.21 -10.47
C GLN A 53 -0.61 9.16 -9.34
N HIS A 54 -1.89 9.48 -9.27
CA HIS A 54 -2.52 10.22 -8.18
C HIS A 54 -3.41 9.26 -7.41
N PRO A 55 -2.91 8.63 -6.33
CA PRO A 55 -3.71 7.67 -5.58
C PRO A 55 -4.93 8.36 -4.97
N ASP A 56 -6.10 7.88 -5.35
CA ASP A 56 -7.39 8.42 -4.90
C ASP A 56 -7.95 7.67 -3.67
N TYR A 57 -7.32 6.55 -3.26
CA TYR A 57 -7.72 5.68 -2.16
C TYR A 57 -9.10 5.02 -2.34
N ILE A 58 -9.67 5.11 -3.53
CA ILE A 58 -10.96 4.51 -3.92
C ILE A 58 -10.72 3.38 -4.91
N ILE A 59 -9.98 3.69 -5.97
CA ILE A 59 -9.60 2.77 -7.04
C ILE A 59 -8.10 2.52 -6.96
N GLN A 60 -7.31 3.54 -6.65
CA GLN A 60 -5.85 3.51 -6.60
C GLN A 60 -5.38 3.62 -5.15
N VAL A 61 -4.91 2.50 -4.60
CA VAL A 61 -4.51 2.40 -3.19
C VAL A 61 -3.01 2.12 -3.13
N PRO A 62 -2.18 3.05 -2.62
CA PRO A 62 -0.74 2.82 -2.50
C PRO A 62 -0.48 1.89 -1.31
N VAL A 63 0.25 0.81 -1.52
CA VAL A 63 0.51 -0.22 -0.51
C VAL A 63 2.00 -0.56 -0.46
N ILE A 64 2.54 -0.63 0.77
CA ILE A 64 3.84 -1.23 1.04
C ILE A 64 3.65 -2.67 1.50
N PHE A 65 4.47 -3.59 0.99
CA PHE A 65 4.37 -5.00 1.31
C PHE A 65 5.48 -5.47 2.25
N GLU A 66 5.22 -6.60 2.91
CA GLU A 66 6.15 -7.24 3.86
C GLU A 66 7.51 -7.66 3.25
N ASP A 67 7.63 -7.65 1.92
CA ASP A 67 8.88 -7.94 1.19
C ASP A 67 9.72 -6.70 0.89
N GLY A 68 9.29 -5.52 1.35
CA GLY A 68 10.01 -4.25 1.15
C GLY A 68 9.76 -3.58 -0.20
N THR A 69 8.80 -4.08 -0.98
CA THR A 69 8.37 -3.43 -2.21
C THR A 69 7.08 -2.63 -2.02
N TYR A 70 6.84 -1.67 -2.91
CA TYR A 70 5.57 -0.95 -2.96
C TYR A 70 4.89 -1.16 -4.32
N ASP A 71 3.56 -1.04 -4.35
CA ASP A 71 2.78 -0.87 -5.57
C ASP A 71 1.54 -0.03 -5.30
N VAL A 72 1.04 0.64 -6.34
CA VAL A 72 -0.33 1.17 -6.35
C VAL A 72 -1.25 0.04 -6.78
N MET A 73 -2.20 -0.33 -5.93
CA MET A 73 -3.10 -1.48 -6.12
C MET A 73 -4.49 -1.02 -6.53
N ARG A 74 -5.19 -1.84 -7.32
CA ARG A 74 -6.64 -1.65 -7.49
C ARG A 74 -7.33 -2.05 -6.19
N ALA A 75 -8.23 -1.21 -5.68
CA ALA A 75 -8.96 -1.50 -4.43
C ALA A 75 -9.65 -2.87 -4.43
N MET A 76 -10.24 -3.28 -5.56
CA MET A 76 -10.89 -4.59 -5.73
C MET A 76 -9.95 -5.79 -5.56
N ASN A 77 -8.62 -5.56 -5.65
CA ASN A 77 -7.60 -6.59 -5.50
C ASN A 77 -6.98 -6.65 -4.10
N LEU A 78 -7.47 -5.81 -3.19
CA LEU A 78 -7.08 -5.79 -1.79
C LEU A 78 -8.20 -6.37 -0.93
N LYS A 79 -7.81 -7.14 0.08
CA LYS A 79 -8.72 -7.64 1.12
C LYS A 79 -8.35 -7.05 2.46
N ARG A 80 -9.36 -6.83 3.29
CA ARG A 80 -9.17 -6.61 4.73
C ARG A 80 -8.90 -7.96 5.39
N PRO A 81 -7.69 -8.20 5.92
CA PRO A 81 -7.39 -9.43 6.64
C PRO A 81 -8.18 -9.44 7.96
N THR A 82 -8.79 -10.57 8.30
CA THR A 82 -9.45 -10.77 9.62
C THR A 82 -8.43 -10.91 10.75
N ASN A 83 -7.21 -11.34 10.43
CA ASN A 83 -6.09 -11.42 11.35
C ASN A 83 -4.80 -11.01 10.61
N VAL A 84 -3.99 -10.17 11.24
CA VAL A 84 -2.67 -9.76 10.75
C VAL A 84 -1.64 -10.39 11.68
N PRO A 85 -0.84 -11.37 11.21
CA PRO A 85 0.19 -11.96 12.04
C PRO A 85 1.19 -10.89 12.53
N GLU A 86 1.48 -10.88 13.83
CA GLU A 86 2.33 -9.88 14.47
C GLU A 86 3.73 -9.80 13.84
N GLU A 87 4.28 -10.94 13.40
CA GLU A 87 5.54 -11.00 12.68
C GLU A 87 5.52 -10.16 11.39
N LYS A 88 4.42 -10.25 10.62
CA LYS A 88 4.26 -9.53 9.36
C LYS A 88 4.07 -8.04 9.58
N LYS A 89 3.30 -7.67 10.62
CA LYS A 89 3.15 -6.29 11.06
C LYS A 89 4.50 -5.66 11.41
N LYS A 90 5.29 -6.31 12.25
CA LYS A 90 6.64 -5.86 12.63
C LYS A 90 7.58 -5.74 11.43
N LYS A 91 7.49 -6.64 10.45
CA LYS A 91 8.29 -6.53 9.21
C LYS A 91 7.95 -5.24 8.45
N ILE A 92 6.67 -4.96 8.24
CA ILE A 92 6.21 -3.75 7.55
C ILE A 92 6.62 -2.49 8.31
N GLU A 93 6.39 -2.45 9.61
CA GLU A 93 6.80 -1.32 10.47
C GLU A 93 8.32 -1.10 10.46
N SER A 94 9.11 -2.18 10.45
CA SER A 94 10.56 -2.09 10.33
C SER A 94 11.00 -1.49 9.00
N ILE A 95 10.34 -1.84 7.90
CA ILE A 95 10.62 -1.26 6.58
C ILE A 95 10.31 0.25 6.58
N ILE A 96 9.17 0.64 7.14
CA ILE A 96 8.75 2.04 7.26
C ILE A 96 9.78 2.85 8.05
N SER A 97 10.18 2.35 9.22
CA SER A 97 11.16 3.02 10.09
C SER A 97 12.54 3.14 9.43
N ARG A 98 13.04 2.06 8.81
CA ARG A 98 14.36 2.05 8.15
C ARG A 98 14.46 3.01 6.97
N ASN A 99 13.36 3.15 6.22
CA ASN A 99 13.32 4.01 5.03
C ASN A 99 12.77 5.41 5.33
N LYS A 100 12.50 5.74 6.60
CA LYS A 100 11.97 7.04 7.05
C LYS A 100 10.73 7.45 6.25
N LEU A 101 9.81 6.50 6.09
CA LEU A 101 8.50 6.76 5.47
C LEU A 101 7.61 7.39 6.56
N SER A 102 7.81 8.67 6.86
CA SER A 102 7.12 9.40 7.93
C SER A 102 6.97 10.87 7.59
#